data_AF-A0AAV2FXS3-F1
#
_entry.id   AF-A0AAV2FXS3-F1
#
_cell.length_a   1.000
_cell.length_b   1.000
_cell.length_c   1.000
_cell.angle_alpha   90.00
_cell.angle_beta   90.00
_cell.angle_gamma   90.00
#
_symmetry.space_group_name_H-M   'P 1'
#
loop_
_entity.id
_entity.type
_entity.pdbx_description
1 polymer ?
#
loop_
_entity_poly.entity_id
_entity_poly.type
_entity_poly.pdbx_seq_one_letter_code
_entity_poly.pdbx_strand_id
1 'polypeptide(L)'
;MRCVAHIINLAMKDGLKETDKSVERVRESVKWVKSTPARSRKFKDCIDFEKIVSKKFVSLDVATRWNSTYLMLESAKPFEKAFQTLARNDKKFKKHLNEKKYGMESLGTTTSNDCSSVGRLTDYLKLFYDLTIRVSGTSYVTLHLLFDEVCEK
;
A
#
# COMPACT_ATOMS: atom_id res chain seq x y z
N MET A 1 11.07 23.52 17.28
CA MET A 1 9.96 23.66 16.30
C MET A 1 9.95 22.41 15.43
N ARG A 2 8.85 21.64 15.36
CA ARG A 2 8.74 20.48 14.46
C ARG A 2 8.28 20.98 13.08
N CYS A 3 9.00 20.66 12.01
CA CYS A 3 8.60 21.07 10.67
C CYS A 3 7.31 20.36 10.23
N VAL A 4 6.57 20.93 9.27
CA VAL A 4 5.34 20.36 8.69
C VAL A 4 5.55 18.91 8.27
N ALA A 5 6.67 18.63 7.58
CA ALA A 5 7.02 17.28 7.16
C ALA A 5 7.12 16.29 8.34
N HIS A 6 7.60 16.75 9.49
CA HIS A 6 7.68 15.92 10.70
C HIS A 6 6.30 15.68 11.32
N ILE A 7 5.40 16.67 11.31
CA ILE A 7 4.02 16.52 11.80
C ILE A 7 3.23 15.55 10.91
N ILE A 8 3.31 15.71 9.58
CA ILE A 8 2.68 14.79 8.62
C ILE A 8 3.21 13.35 8.83
N ASN A 9 4.53 13.18 8.97
CA ASN A 9 5.12 11.86 9.18
C ASN A 9 4.64 11.20 10.49
N LEU A 10 4.40 11.97 11.56
CA LEU A 10 3.82 11.44 12.80
C LEU A 10 2.35 11.05 12.61
N ALA A 11 1.54 11.93 12.03
CA ALA A 11 0.12 11.65 11.77
C ALA A 11 -0.10 10.41 10.89
N MET A 12 0.69 10.27 9.81
CA MET A 12 0.58 9.12 8.90
C MET A 12 1.07 7.83 9.56
N LYS A 13 2.11 7.89 10.40
CA LYS A 13 2.57 6.71 11.15
C LYS A 13 1.52 6.22 12.13
N ASP A 14 0.84 7.12 12.84
CA ASP A 14 -0.22 6.72 13.75
C ASP A 14 -1.45 6.21 13.00
N GLY A 15 -1.88 6.86 11.90
CA GLY A 15 -2.99 6.39 11.08
C GLY A 15 -2.76 5.00 10.45
N LEU A 16 -1.51 4.68 10.07
CA LEU A 16 -1.15 3.36 9.54
C LEU A 16 -1.19 2.24 10.59
N LYS A 17 -1.03 2.55 11.88
CA LYS A 17 -1.13 1.54 12.95
C LYS A 17 -2.54 0.99 13.11
N GLU A 18 -3.58 1.78 12.81
CA GLU A 18 -4.97 1.35 12.98
C GLU A 18 -5.49 0.45 11.84
N THR A 19 -4.83 0.46 10.66
CA THR A 19 -5.25 -0.33 9.48
C THR A 19 -4.30 -1.50 9.19
N ASP A 20 -3.59 -1.96 10.21
CA ASP A 20 -2.37 -2.77 10.08
C ASP A 20 -2.57 -4.10 9.33
N LYS A 21 -3.62 -4.88 9.65
CA LYS A 21 -3.79 -6.23 9.09
C LYS A 21 -4.01 -6.24 7.56
N SER A 22 -4.80 -5.32 7.02
CA SER A 22 -5.07 -5.28 5.58
C SER A 22 -3.87 -4.76 4.79
N VAL A 23 -3.16 -3.77 5.34
CA VAL A 23 -1.91 -3.27 4.74
C VAL A 23 -0.84 -4.36 4.77
N GLU A 24 -0.70 -5.09 5.87
CA GLU A 24 0.25 -6.21 5.99
C GLU A 24 -0.05 -7.32 4.98
N ARG A 25 -1.32 -7.63 4.71
CA ARG A 25 -1.70 -8.60 3.66
C ARG A 25 -1.24 -8.19 2.27
N VAL A 26 -1.46 -6.92 1.91
CA VAL A 26 -0.99 -6.39 0.63
C VAL A 26 0.53 -6.41 0.58
N ARG A 27 1.19 -6.02 1.68
CA ARG A 27 2.65 -6.05 1.82
C ARG A 27 3.24 -7.42 1.60
N GLU A 28 2.73 -8.43 2.28
CA GLU A 28 3.22 -9.81 2.13
C GLU A 28 2.88 -10.39 0.76
N SER A 29 1.75 -10.00 0.16
CA SER A 29 1.39 -10.38 -1.21
C SER A 29 2.37 -9.82 -2.23
N VAL A 30 2.68 -8.53 -2.15
CA VAL A 30 3.65 -7.86 -3.02
C VAL A 30 5.05 -8.45 -2.83
N LYS A 31 5.46 -8.67 -1.59
CA LYS A 31 6.75 -9.29 -1.25
C LYS A 31 6.88 -10.68 -1.85
N TRP A 32 5.83 -11.51 -1.79
CA TRP A 32 5.82 -12.81 -2.44
C TRP A 32 6.04 -12.69 -3.95
N VAL A 33 5.24 -11.87 -4.63
CA VAL A 33 5.32 -11.68 -6.09
C VAL A 33 6.70 -11.20 -6.52
N LYS A 34 7.29 -10.27 -5.76
CA LYS A 34 8.59 -9.65 -6.06
C LYS A 34 9.79 -10.51 -5.66
N SER A 35 9.62 -11.49 -4.78
CA SER A 35 10.74 -12.25 -4.20
C SER A 35 11.56 -13.06 -5.21
N THR A 36 10.96 -13.53 -6.31
CA THR A 36 11.69 -14.24 -7.37
C THR A 36 11.15 -13.93 -8.77
N PRO A 37 12.00 -14.01 -9.82
CA PRO A 37 11.54 -13.81 -11.20
C PRO A 37 10.45 -14.79 -11.64
N ALA A 38 10.45 -16.02 -11.10
CA ALA A 38 9.43 -17.02 -11.39
C ALA A 38 8.07 -16.66 -10.80
N ARG A 39 8.04 -16.15 -9.55
CA ARG A 39 6.80 -15.67 -8.90
C ARG A 39 6.25 -14.43 -9.62
N SER A 40 7.13 -13.52 -10.02
CA SER A 40 6.75 -12.35 -10.81
C SER A 40 6.15 -12.74 -12.17
N ARG A 41 6.70 -13.76 -12.85
CA ARG A 41 6.12 -14.29 -14.09
C ARG A 41 4.73 -14.86 -13.90
N LYS A 42 4.54 -15.76 -12.92
CA LYS A 42 3.20 -16.30 -12.59
C LYS A 42 2.17 -15.22 -12.30
N PHE A 43 2.58 -14.13 -11.62
CA PHE A 43 1.68 -13.02 -11.36
C PHE A 43 1.34 -12.24 -12.63
N LYS A 44 2.29 -12.05 -13.55
CA LYS A 44 2.01 -11.48 -14.88
C LYS A 44 1.02 -12.35 -15.66
N ASP A 45 1.17 -13.67 -15.61
CA ASP A 45 0.21 -14.58 -16.24
C ASP A 45 -1.21 -14.39 -15.66
N CYS A 46 -1.33 -14.12 -14.35
CA CYS A 46 -2.61 -13.79 -13.72
C CYS A 46 -3.15 -12.41 -14.14
N ILE A 47 -2.28 -11.41 -14.32
CA ILE A 47 -2.64 -10.09 -14.84
C ILE A 47 -3.21 -10.20 -16.25
N ASP A 48 -2.55 -10.99 -17.10
CA ASP A 48 -2.96 -11.22 -18.49
C ASP A 48 -4.29 -12.00 -18.55
N PHE A 49 -4.45 -13.02 -17.70
CA PHE A 49 -5.70 -13.78 -17.57
C PHE A 49 -6.89 -12.90 -17.15
N GLU A 50 -6.68 -12.00 -16.18
CA GLU A 50 -7.68 -11.05 -15.71
C GLU A 50 -7.85 -9.83 -16.63
N LYS A 51 -7.06 -9.74 -17.72
CA LYS A 51 -7.05 -8.64 -18.70
C LYS A 51 -6.84 -7.26 -18.05
N ILE A 52 -5.99 -7.19 -17.03
CA ILE A 52 -5.73 -5.95 -16.30
C ILE A 52 -4.73 -5.10 -17.08
N VAL A 53 -5.17 -3.92 -17.54
CA VAL A 53 -4.31 -2.95 -18.22
C VAL A 53 -3.77 -1.96 -17.19
N SER A 54 -2.47 -2.03 -16.90
CA SER A 54 -1.79 -1.06 -16.02
C SER A 54 -0.40 -0.72 -16.55
N LYS A 55 -0.04 0.56 -16.49
CA LYS A 55 1.30 1.06 -16.87
C LYS A 55 2.36 0.82 -15.79
N LYS A 56 1.94 0.69 -14.53
CA LYS A 56 2.82 0.48 -13.37
C LYS A 56 2.72 -0.97 -12.92
N PHE A 57 3.81 -1.54 -12.41
CA PHE A 57 3.81 -2.82 -11.70
C PHE A 57 3.92 -2.59 -10.19
N VAL A 58 3.63 -3.61 -9.38
CA VAL A 58 3.68 -3.48 -7.91
C VAL A 58 5.06 -3.08 -7.38
N SER A 59 5.08 -2.18 -6.40
CA SER A 59 6.29 -1.69 -5.71
C SER A 59 6.42 -2.23 -4.29
N LEU A 60 7.64 -2.56 -3.87
CA LEU A 60 7.91 -3.00 -2.50
C LEU A 60 7.71 -1.86 -1.50
N ASP A 61 7.31 -2.22 -0.29
CA ASP A 61 7.20 -1.30 0.84
C ASP A 61 8.44 -1.32 1.73
N VAL A 62 8.71 -0.16 2.31
CA VAL A 62 9.69 0.06 3.37
C VAL A 62 8.90 0.55 4.58
N ALA A 63 8.56 -0.36 5.49
CA ALA A 63 7.63 -0.14 6.59
C ALA A 63 7.98 1.06 7.51
N THR A 64 9.23 1.51 7.52
CA THR A 64 9.67 2.69 8.28
C THR A 64 9.30 4.03 7.64
N ARG A 65 8.79 4.01 6.39
CA ARG A 65 8.48 5.19 5.56
C ARG A 65 7.07 5.09 4.97
N TRP A 66 6.12 5.84 5.53
CA TRP A 66 4.72 5.84 5.06
C TRP A 66 4.58 6.19 3.56
N ASN A 67 5.46 7.03 3.01
CA ASN A 67 5.51 7.32 1.56
C ASN A 67 5.70 6.04 0.72
N SER A 68 6.56 5.12 1.19
CA SER A 68 6.76 3.83 0.52
C SER A 68 5.53 2.94 0.64
N THR A 69 4.84 3.00 1.79
CA THR A 69 3.60 2.25 2.02
C THR A 69 2.50 2.75 1.10
N TYR A 70 2.33 4.07 0.99
CA TYR A 70 1.41 4.67 0.03
C TYR A 70 1.69 4.20 -1.40
N LEU A 71 2.93 4.29 -1.87
CA LEU A 71 3.30 3.86 -3.23
C LEU A 71 3.04 2.36 -3.47
N MET A 72 3.29 1.51 -2.47
CA MET A 72 2.92 0.09 -2.54
C MET A 72 1.40 -0.08 -2.70
N LEU A 73 0.61 0.58 -1.88
CA LEU A 73 -0.85 0.45 -1.94
C LEU A 73 -1.42 1.01 -3.25
N GLU A 74 -0.94 2.18 -3.70
CA GLU A 74 -1.32 2.80 -4.97
C GLU A 74 -1.02 1.87 -6.16
N SER A 75 0.20 1.32 -6.21
CA SER A 75 0.60 0.43 -7.30
C SER A 75 -0.05 -0.94 -7.26
N ALA A 76 -0.47 -1.43 -6.09
CA ALA A 76 -1.15 -2.71 -5.93
C ALA A 76 -2.65 -2.64 -6.23
N LYS A 77 -3.30 -1.48 -6.05
CA LYS A 77 -4.74 -1.27 -6.24
C LYS A 77 -5.29 -1.82 -7.57
N PRO A 78 -4.66 -1.65 -8.74
CA PRO A 78 -5.18 -2.18 -10.01
C PRO A 78 -5.14 -3.71 -10.11
N PHE A 79 -4.31 -4.37 -9.31
CA PHE A 79 -3.99 -5.79 -9.45
C PHE A 79 -4.74 -6.69 -8.47
N GLU A 80 -5.78 -6.17 -7.81
CA GLU A 80 -6.58 -6.92 -6.84
C GLU A 80 -7.04 -8.28 -7.40
N LYS A 81 -7.65 -8.29 -8.60
CA LYS A 81 -8.14 -9.53 -9.22
C LYS A 81 -7.01 -10.52 -9.51
N ALA A 82 -5.84 -10.04 -9.97
CA ALA A 82 -4.68 -10.88 -10.19
C ALA A 82 -4.16 -11.52 -8.90
N PHE A 83 -4.19 -10.80 -7.76
CA PHE A 83 -3.84 -11.37 -6.45
C PHE A 83 -4.83 -12.44 -6.02
N GLN A 84 -6.14 -12.21 -6.24
CA GLN A 84 -7.16 -13.22 -5.93
C GLN A 84 -6.98 -14.48 -6.78
N THR A 85 -6.71 -14.32 -8.08
CA THR A 85 -6.47 -15.44 -8.99
C THR A 85 -5.19 -16.19 -8.66
N LEU A 86 -4.12 -15.49 -8.29
CA LEU A 86 -2.91 -16.12 -7.76
C LEU A 86 -3.19 -16.90 -6.47
N ALA A 87 -4.02 -16.38 -5.56
CA ALA A 87 -4.42 -17.07 -4.33
C ALA A 87 -5.26 -18.32 -4.57
N ARG A 88 -6.08 -18.34 -5.63
CA ARG A 88 -6.85 -19.53 -6.04
C ARG A 88 -5.96 -20.60 -6.67
N ASN A 89 -4.98 -20.20 -7.48
CA ASN A 89 -4.23 -21.10 -8.34
C ASN A 89 -2.88 -21.57 -7.75
N ASP A 90 -2.22 -20.76 -6.92
CA ASP A 90 -0.92 -21.10 -6.31
C ASP A 90 -1.08 -21.44 -4.82
N LYS A 91 -1.12 -22.74 -4.51
CA LYS A 91 -1.20 -23.26 -3.14
C LYS A 91 -0.06 -22.75 -2.24
N LYS A 92 1.14 -22.50 -2.80
CA LYS A 92 2.28 -22.00 -2.02
C LYS A 92 2.07 -20.54 -1.63
N PHE A 93 1.52 -19.74 -2.54
CA PHE A 93 1.13 -18.36 -2.24
C PHE A 93 0.04 -18.29 -1.17
N LYS A 94 -1.03 -19.09 -1.33
CA LYS A 94 -2.10 -19.17 -0.33
C LYS A 94 -1.58 -19.62 1.04
N LYS A 95 -0.66 -20.60 1.07
CA LYS A 95 -0.02 -21.03 2.31
C LYS A 95 0.79 -19.91 2.95
N HIS A 96 1.62 -19.20 2.18
CA HIS A 96 2.43 -18.08 2.66
C HIS A 96 1.59 -16.98 3.34
N LEU A 97 0.42 -16.65 2.81
CA LEU A 97 -0.48 -15.66 3.41
C LEU A 97 -1.21 -16.16 4.67
N ASN A 98 -1.39 -17.48 4.79
CA ASN A 98 -2.04 -18.10 5.94
C ASN A 98 -1.05 -18.55 7.03
N GLU A 99 0.25 -18.53 6.75
CA GLU A 99 1.28 -18.86 7.73
C GLU A 99 1.26 -17.82 8.86
N LYS A 100 1.10 -18.30 10.10
CA LYS A 100 1.27 -17.47 11.29
C LYS A 100 2.72 -17.02 11.36
N LYS A 101 2.96 -15.71 11.38
CA LYS A 101 4.28 -15.13 11.60
C LYS A 101 4.32 -14.51 12.98
N TYR A 102 5.39 -14.78 13.74
CA TYR A 102 5.71 -14.13 15.01
C TYR A 102 4.55 -14.06 16.04
N GLY A 103 3.80 -15.16 16.20
CA GLY A 103 2.70 -15.20 17.17
C GLY A 103 1.44 -14.41 16.78
N MET A 104 1.42 -13.74 15.61
CA MET A 104 0.20 -13.15 15.05
C MET A 104 -0.72 -14.23 14.46
N GLU A 105 -2.02 -13.95 14.52
CA GLU A 105 -3.05 -14.71 13.81
C GLU A 105 -2.73 -14.82 12.32
N SER A 106 -3.23 -15.87 11.65
CA SER A 106 -3.04 -16.01 10.21
C SER A 106 -3.63 -14.79 9.49
N LEU A 107 -2.86 -14.18 8.61
CA LEU A 107 -3.28 -12.98 7.89
C LEU A 107 -4.52 -13.24 7.02
N GLY A 108 -4.62 -14.44 6.45
CA GLY A 108 -5.69 -14.79 5.51
C GLY A 108 -5.40 -14.28 4.10
N THR A 109 -6.16 -14.75 3.13
CA THR A 109 -6.19 -14.13 1.78
C THR A 109 -6.94 -12.81 1.84
N THR A 110 -6.50 -11.81 1.07
CA THR A 110 -7.18 -10.52 0.96
C THR A 110 -8.65 -10.71 0.59
N THR A 111 -9.55 -10.26 1.45
CA THR A 111 -11.00 -10.30 1.22
C THR A 111 -11.48 -9.02 0.52
N SER A 112 -12.67 -9.06 -0.07
CA SER A 112 -13.26 -7.88 -0.73
C SER A 112 -13.40 -6.68 0.21
N ASN A 113 -13.63 -6.90 1.52
CA ASN A 113 -13.70 -5.81 2.51
C ASN A 113 -12.32 -5.20 2.79
N ASP A 114 -11.25 -6.00 2.70
CA ASP A 114 -9.89 -5.50 2.89
C ASP A 114 -9.48 -4.55 1.76
N CYS A 115 -9.88 -4.86 0.53
CA CYS A 115 -9.61 -4.05 -0.64
C CYS A 115 -10.34 -2.70 -0.58
N SER A 116 -11.58 -2.67 -0.09
CA SER A 116 -12.32 -1.42 0.13
C SER A 116 -11.66 -0.54 1.19
N SER A 117 -11.26 -1.12 2.33
CA SER A 117 -10.58 -0.39 3.40
C SER A 117 -9.20 0.12 2.97
N VAL A 118 -8.42 -0.71 2.28
CA VAL A 118 -7.13 -0.32 1.70
C VAL A 118 -7.31 0.76 0.64
N GLY A 119 -8.35 0.67 -0.19
CA GLY A 119 -8.68 1.69 -1.20
C GLY A 119 -8.91 3.05 -0.56
N ARG A 120 -9.79 3.12 0.46
CA ARG A 120 -10.08 4.36 1.20
C ARG A 120 -8.85 4.93 1.90
N LEU A 121 -8.04 4.07 2.52
CA LEU A 121 -6.77 4.47 3.14
C LEU A 121 -5.80 5.03 2.10
N THR A 122 -5.69 4.37 0.94
CA THR A 122 -4.80 4.83 -0.15
C THR A 122 -5.21 6.21 -0.64
N ASP A 123 -6.51 6.44 -0.79
CA ASP A 123 -7.05 7.73 -1.24
C ASP A 123 -6.82 8.83 -0.19
N TYR A 124 -6.92 8.51 1.10
CA TYR A 124 -6.55 9.42 2.20
C TYR A 124 -5.04 9.74 2.22
N LEU A 125 -4.18 8.72 2.14
CA LEU A 125 -2.73 8.87 2.12
C LEU A 125 -2.23 9.69 0.93
N LYS A 126 -2.94 9.63 -0.22
CA LYS A 126 -2.61 10.40 -1.41
C LYS A 126 -2.58 11.91 -1.14
N LEU A 127 -3.54 12.43 -0.36
CA LEU A 127 -3.61 13.85 -0.03
C LEU A 127 -2.32 14.33 0.65
N PHE A 128 -1.85 13.55 1.63
CA PHE A 128 -0.61 13.86 2.34
C PHE A 128 0.63 13.62 1.48
N TYR A 129 0.59 12.64 0.58
CA TYR A 129 1.70 12.36 -0.33
C TYR A 129 1.92 13.54 -1.27
N ASP A 130 0.86 14.01 -1.92
CA ASP A 130 0.89 15.17 -2.80
C ASP A 130 1.35 16.43 -2.04
N LEU A 131 0.88 16.61 -0.80
CA LEU A 131 1.32 17.67 0.10
C LEU A 131 2.83 17.60 0.38
N THR A 132 3.33 16.41 0.68
CA THR A 132 4.74 16.18 1.01
C THR A 132 5.64 16.46 -0.18
N ILE A 133 5.24 16.06 -1.39
CA ILE A 133 5.98 16.35 -2.61
C ILE A 133 6.04 17.86 -2.87
N ARG A 134 4.91 18.56 -2.74
CA ARG A 134 4.85 20.03 -2.89
C ARG A 134 5.76 20.74 -1.89
N VAL A 135 5.62 20.44 -0.60
CA VAL A 135 6.40 21.09 0.47
C VAL A 135 7.90 20.77 0.37
N SER A 136 8.25 19.58 -0.10
CA SER A 136 9.66 19.18 -0.30
C SER A 136 10.30 19.85 -1.52
N GLY A 137 9.49 20.32 -2.47
CA GLY A 137 9.94 21.10 -3.64
C GLY A 137 10.01 22.62 -3.40
N THR A 138 9.45 23.13 -2.30
CA THR A 138 9.45 24.55 -1.95
C THR A 138 10.56 24.88 -0.95
N SER A 139 11.39 25.87 -1.25
CA SER A 139 12.43 26.38 -0.34
C SER A 139 11.89 27.24 0.81
N TYR A 140 10.58 27.50 0.87
CA TYR A 140 9.92 28.25 1.94
C TYR A 140 8.71 27.48 2.47
N VAL A 141 8.77 27.08 3.74
CA VAL A 141 7.64 26.51 4.48
C VAL A 141 6.77 27.66 4.95
N THR A 142 5.54 27.77 4.48
CA THR A 142 4.56 28.66 5.14
C THR A 142 3.32 27.89 5.54
N LEU A 143 3.29 27.60 6.85
CA LEU A 143 2.26 26.86 7.59
C LEU A 143 0.84 27.39 7.36
N HIS A 144 0.69 28.68 7.04
CA HIS A 144 -0.60 29.35 6.94
C HIS A 144 -1.39 28.94 5.68
N LEU A 145 -0.72 28.70 4.54
CA LEU A 145 -1.39 28.25 3.31
C LEU A 145 -1.90 26.80 3.41
N LEU A 146 -1.30 26.01 4.30
CA LEU A 146 -1.61 24.59 4.47
C LEU A 146 -2.86 24.36 5.33
N PHE A 147 -3.22 25.31 6.19
CA PHE A 147 -4.34 25.15 7.12
C PHE A 147 -5.68 25.34 6.40
N ASP A 148 -5.77 26.32 5.50
CA ASP A 148 -6.98 26.61 4.73
C ASP A 148 -7.34 25.44 3.77
N GLU A 149 -6.35 24.80 3.14
CA GLU A 149 -6.58 23.72 2.15
C GLU A 149 -7.05 22.40 2.80
N VAL A 150 -6.74 22.16 4.08
CA VAL A 150 -7.14 20.95 4.82
C VAL A 150 -8.52 21.11 5.47
N CYS A 151 -8.92 22.33 5.81
CA CYS A 151 -10.20 22.59 6.46
C CYS A 151 -11.37 22.82 5.49
N GLU A 152 -11.12 23.09 4.20
CA GLU A 152 -12.16 23.34 3.20
C GLU A 152 -12.67 22.10 2.42
N LYS A 153 -12.22 20.87 2.74
CA LYS A 153 -12.70 19.62 2.10
C LYS A 153 -13.21 18.61 3.10
#